data_AF-A0A1J5IZW0-F1
#
_entry.id   AF-A0A1J5IZW0-F1
#
_cell.length_a   1.000
_cell.length_b   1.000
_cell.length_c   1.000
_cell.angle_alpha   90.00
_cell.angle_beta   90.00
_cell.angle_gamma   90.00
#
_symmetry.space_group_name_H-M   'P 1'
#
loop_
_entity.id
_entity.type
_entity.pdbx_description
1 polymer ?
#
loop_
_entity_poly.entity_id
_entity_poly.type
_entity_poly.pdbx_seq_one_letter_code
_entity_poly.pdbx_strand_id
1 'polypeptide(L)'
;MLQTSTLPFGWSNNKWSLILANIVAGILFIVLSHTGVLPIEPVNFFFFSFLGLLFSLYRPGWTFLLLIGMLPYEIINIAPQGISFVLRPYQWLLVFLLISLGIRFVLRRFPLEKLSLTWFDASLIVFTLASLLSAILSDGKIVALKLSLILFSFLLLYFVTRLFVRSIEDVKMILPFLFSSFIVVAFFALIQNILFISGKESYEVMAGRPNAVFAEADWIGFYIACIIVLFSSLLLYCKENRVFRMFISGSLILGYSVLLITVSRSAWLATVGGMMTLFLTLFFRENIWQALKEKNTTALIRSFSLKASLVVPFFIAIIGVSLFSLSPFDLLDRTKSTATGEQKITVSCEEESTLSLLPERIQTIDELSSFHCKHILLEEIDTERVLGRFVSTVYRNDPNVHIRKDIYIQVKNILKEHPFFGIGFGNIASFLGNDGRGAGLNASNIFLEIWLGSGIVGLCAFLFFWLGTALHILVRIIRKRSLEDSILLSLWVTITIFNFFNSGLFLGFFFVFLACLMLTFYDHE
;
A
#
# COMPACT_ATOMS: atom_id res chain seq x y z
N MET A 1 -36.37 -7.99 -2.77
CA MET A 1 -36.70 -6.56 -2.62
C MET A 1 -35.74 -5.96 -1.60
N LEU A 2 -34.79 -5.13 -2.05
CA LEU A 2 -33.88 -4.41 -1.16
C LEU A 2 -34.72 -3.39 -0.38
N GLN A 3 -34.99 -3.69 0.89
CA GLN A 3 -35.46 -2.68 1.83
C GLN A 3 -34.38 -1.59 1.84
N THR A 4 -34.76 -0.42 1.35
CA THR A 4 -34.00 0.81 1.45
C THR A 4 -33.77 1.10 2.93
N SER A 5 -32.67 0.59 3.47
CA SER A 5 -32.12 1.11 4.71
C SER A 5 -31.76 2.56 4.41
N THR A 6 -32.60 3.46 4.90
CA THR A 6 -32.27 4.87 5.03
C THR A 6 -31.10 4.96 6.00
N LEU A 7 -29.90 4.85 5.44
CA LEU A 7 -28.63 5.12 6.10
C LEU A 7 -28.66 6.53 6.68
N PRO A 8 -27.98 6.80 7.81
CA PRO A 8 -27.87 8.16 8.31
C PRO A 8 -27.28 9.04 7.19
N PHE A 9 -27.91 10.18 6.93
CA PHE A 9 -27.61 11.18 5.87
C PHE A 9 -28.27 11.06 4.47
N GLY A 10 -29.40 10.35 4.29
CA GLY A 10 -30.32 10.59 3.15
C GLY A 10 -29.71 10.51 1.75
N TRP A 11 -29.30 9.31 1.32
CA TRP A 11 -28.57 9.09 0.07
C TRP A 11 -29.50 8.60 -1.08
N SER A 12 -29.73 9.42 -2.10
CA SER A 12 -30.31 9.01 -3.40
C SER A 12 -29.69 9.78 -4.59
N ASN A 13 -29.59 9.11 -5.75
CA ASN A 13 -28.99 9.49 -7.06
C ASN A 13 -27.54 10.04 -7.12
N ASN A 14 -27.08 10.85 -6.17
CA ASN A 14 -25.78 11.55 -6.25
C ASN A 14 -24.56 10.68 -5.91
N LYS A 15 -24.74 9.43 -5.47
CA LYS A 15 -23.62 8.54 -5.12
C LYS A 15 -22.79 8.16 -6.35
N TRP A 16 -23.47 7.82 -7.44
CA TRP A 16 -22.82 7.41 -8.68
C TRP A 16 -22.08 8.58 -9.34
N SER A 17 -22.62 9.79 -9.25
CA SER A 17 -21.94 10.98 -9.77
C SER A 17 -20.65 11.29 -8.99
N LEU A 18 -20.62 11.12 -7.66
CA LEU A 18 -19.39 11.30 -6.88
C LEU A 18 -18.34 10.22 -7.16
N ILE A 19 -18.76 8.95 -7.32
CA ILE A 19 -17.85 7.87 -7.71
C ILE A 19 -17.29 8.13 -9.11
N LEU A 20 -18.14 8.54 -10.06
CA LEU A 20 -17.69 8.91 -11.40
C LEU A 20 -16.75 10.11 -11.35
N ALA A 21 -17.05 11.14 -10.56
CA ALA A 21 -16.18 12.28 -10.36
C ALA A 21 -14.82 11.86 -9.77
N ASN A 22 -14.78 10.88 -8.87
CA ASN A 22 -13.54 10.33 -8.34
C ASN A 22 -12.70 9.63 -9.42
N ILE A 23 -13.33 8.83 -10.28
CA ILE A 23 -12.66 8.17 -11.42
C ILE A 23 -12.12 9.22 -12.39
N VAL A 24 -12.95 10.18 -12.79
CA VAL A 24 -12.58 11.25 -13.72
C VAL A 24 -11.45 12.08 -13.15
N ALA A 25 -11.54 12.50 -11.89
CA ALA A 25 -10.46 13.25 -11.24
C ALA A 25 -9.17 12.45 -11.17
N GLY A 26 -9.25 11.15 -10.89
CA GLY A 26 -8.10 10.25 -10.91
C GLY A 26 -7.39 10.19 -12.27
N ILE A 27 -8.16 9.99 -13.34
CA ILE A 27 -7.65 9.97 -14.71
C ILE A 27 -7.05 11.34 -15.07
N LEU A 28 -7.75 12.44 -14.76
CA LEU A 28 -7.27 13.78 -15.03
C LEU A 28 -5.97 14.09 -14.30
N PHE A 29 -5.84 13.72 -13.03
CA PHE A 29 -4.61 13.92 -12.30
C PHE A 29 -3.43 13.17 -12.93
N ILE A 30 -3.63 11.93 -13.36
CA ILE A 30 -2.59 11.16 -14.08
C ILE A 30 -2.21 11.89 -15.37
N VAL A 31 -3.20 12.21 -16.22
CA VAL A 31 -2.96 12.83 -17.53
C VAL A 31 -2.26 14.19 -17.36
N LEU A 32 -2.76 15.06 -16.49
CA LEU A 32 -2.18 16.39 -16.26
C LEU A 32 -0.79 16.33 -15.62
N SER A 33 -0.50 15.30 -14.82
CA SER A 33 0.84 15.07 -14.30
C SER A 33 1.84 14.68 -15.39
N HIS A 34 1.43 13.86 -16.35
CA HIS A 34 2.32 13.43 -17.44
C HIS A 34 2.44 14.46 -18.57
N THR A 35 1.45 15.31 -18.78
CA THR A 35 1.52 16.41 -19.76
C THR A 35 2.25 17.66 -19.23
N GLY A 36 2.74 17.63 -17.99
CA GLY A 36 3.44 18.76 -17.37
C GLY A 36 2.56 19.94 -16.97
N VAL A 37 1.23 19.76 -16.96
CA VAL A 37 0.27 20.79 -16.48
C VAL A 37 0.25 20.86 -14.95
N LEU A 38 0.51 19.73 -14.28
CA LEU A 38 0.79 19.71 -12.84
C LEU A 38 2.30 19.81 -12.61
N PRO A 39 2.75 20.56 -11.60
CA PRO A 39 1.96 21.31 -10.61
C PRO A 39 1.23 22.54 -11.16
N ILE A 40 0.11 22.90 -10.51
CA ILE A 40 -0.76 23.99 -10.98
C ILE A 40 -0.07 25.35 -10.80
N GLU A 41 -0.26 26.26 -11.76
CA GLU A 41 0.16 27.66 -11.63
C GLU A 41 -0.45 28.35 -10.39
N PRO A 42 0.26 29.31 -9.74
CA PRO A 42 -0.20 29.90 -8.49
C PRO A 42 -1.64 30.45 -8.52
N VAL A 43 -2.02 31.18 -9.57
CA VAL A 43 -3.37 31.78 -9.69
C VAL A 43 -4.45 30.69 -9.73
N ASN A 44 -4.26 29.68 -10.58
CA ASN A 44 -5.18 28.56 -10.71
C ASN A 44 -5.22 27.73 -9.42
N PHE A 45 -4.08 27.54 -8.75
CA PHE A 45 -4.01 26.83 -7.49
C PHE A 45 -4.86 27.51 -6.40
N PHE A 46 -4.76 28.83 -6.24
CA PHE A 46 -5.58 29.57 -5.28
C PHE A 46 -7.06 29.56 -5.65
N PHE A 47 -7.39 29.71 -6.94
CA PHE A 47 -8.77 29.66 -7.42
C PHE A 47 -9.43 28.29 -7.12
N PHE A 48 -8.79 27.19 -7.53
CA PHE A 48 -9.31 25.85 -7.26
C PHE A 48 -9.29 25.52 -5.76
N SER A 49 -8.32 26.06 -5.00
CA SER A 49 -8.30 25.89 -3.54
C SER A 49 -9.47 26.58 -2.87
N PHE A 50 -9.84 27.79 -3.32
CA PHE A 50 -11.00 28.50 -2.83
C PHE A 50 -12.30 27.73 -3.15
N LEU A 51 -12.45 27.26 -4.39
CA LEU A 51 -13.60 26.42 -4.78
C LEU A 51 -13.68 25.13 -3.98
N GLY A 52 -12.55 24.44 -3.79
CA GLY A 52 -12.46 23.22 -2.98
C GLY A 52 -12.83 23.46 -1.52
N LEU A 53 -12.42 24.60 -0.95
CA LEU A 53 -12.81 25.00 0.39
C LEU A 53 -14.31 25.30 0.49
N LEU A 54 -14.89 26.02 -0.46
CA LEU A 54 -16.34 26.27 -0.50
C LEU A 54 -17.13 24.95 -0.60
N PHE A 55 -16.67 24.04 -1.44
CA PHE A 55 -17.27 22.70 -1.57
C PHE A 55 -17.19 21.91 -0.25
N SER A 56 -16.05 21.93 0.42
CA SER A 56 -15.84 21.31 1.74
C SER A 56 -16.70 21.95 2.83
N LEU A 57 -16.89 23.27 2.79
CA LEU A 57 -17.78 23.99 3.70
C LEU A 57 -19.24 23.61 3.49
N TYR A 58 -19.67 23.42 2.23
CA TYR A 58 -21.03 23.01 1.90
C TYR A 58 -21.29 21.54 2.28
N ARG A 59 -20.45 20.60 1.84
CA ARG A 59 -20.60 19.14 2.05
C ARG A 59 -19.27 18.49 2.44
N PRO A 60 -18.87 18.54 3.73
CA PRO A 60 -17.60 17.97 4.18
C PRO A 60 -17.57 16.44 4.02
N GLY A 61 -18.70 15.74 4.18
CA GLY A 61 -18.76 14.29 3.93
C GLY A 61 -18.41 13.91 2.50
N TRP A 62 -18.79 14.71 1.49
CA TRP A 62 -18.43 14.43 0.09
C TRP A 62 -16.95 14.67 -0.16
N THR A 63 -16.39 15.71 0.46
CA THR A 63 -14.95 16.01 0.39
C THR A 63 -14.14 14.89 1.05
N PHE A 64 -14.62 14.34 2.17
CA PHE A 64 -14.00 13.17 2.81
C PHE A 64 -14.01 11.93 1.91
N LEU A 65 -15.13 11.64 1.23
CA LEU A 65 -15.19 10.51 0.30
C LEU A 65 -14.22 10.67 -0.88
N LEU A 66 -14.14 11.86 -1.47
CA LEU A 66 -13.17 12.17 -2.51
C LEU A 66 -11.73 12.06 -1.98
N LEU A 67 -11.48 12.49 -0.74
CA LEU A 67 -10.18 12.30 -0.09
C LEU A 67 -9.80 10.83 -0.06
N ILE A 68 -10.72 9.95 0.38
CA ILE A 68 -10.48 8.51 0.42
C ILE A 68 -10.16 7.96 -0.98
N GLY A 69 -10.88 8.40 -2.00
CA GLY A 69 -10.57 8.03 -3.38
C GLY A 69 -9.20 8.56 -3.84
N MET A 70 -8.76 9.71 -3.33
CA MET A 70 -7.48 10.30 -3.74
C MET A 70 -6.25 9.78 -3.00
N LEU A 71 -6.40 8.83 -2.05
CA LEU A 71 -5.28 8.25 -1.29
C LEU A 71 -4.16 7.62 -2.14
N PRO A 72 -4.43 6.92 -3.25
CA PRO A 72 -3.37 6.25 -4.01
C PRO A 72 -2.44 7.19 -4.78
N TYR A 73 -2.84 8.45 -5.00
CA TYR A 73 -2.13 9.38 -5.89
C TYR A 73 -0.95 10.06 -5.18
N GLU A 74 0.06 9.27 -4.82
CA GLU A 74 1.18 9.65 -3.94
C GLU A 74 2.27 10.48 -4.64
N ILE A 75 2.49 10.28 -5.94
CA ILE A 75 3.52 11.02 -6.71
C ILE A 75 3.00 12.32 -7.33
N ILE A 76 1.69 12.50 -7.36
CA ILE A 76 1.07 13.65 -8.03
C ILE A 76 1.22 14.87 -7.12
N ASN A 77 1.91 15.91 -7.62
CA ASN A 77 2.07 17.17 -6.90
C ASN A 77 1.10 18.23 -7.43
N ILE A 78 0.27 18.78 -6.56
CA ILE A 78 -0.64 19.88 -6.88
C ILE A 78 -0.01 21.24 -6.59
N ALA A 79 0.90 21.33 -5.62
CA ALA A 79 1.45 22.60 -5.16
C ALA A 79 2.30 23.29 -6.24
N PRO A 80 2.11 24.60 -6.50
CA PRO A 80 2.89 25.37 -7.45
C PRO A 80 4.39 25.21 -7.26
N GLN A 81 5.17 25.30 -8.34
CA GLN A 81 6.64 25.12 -8.30
C GLN A 81 7.36 26.09 -7.34
N GLY A 82 6.78 27.26 -7.06
CA GLY A 82 7.33 28.22 -6.09
C GLY A 82 7.19 27.81 -4.62
N ILE A 83 6.44 26.73 -4.33
CA ILE A 83 6.25 26.20 -2.99
C ILE A 83 7.20 25.02 -2.79
N SER A 84 8.04 25.07 -1.75
CA SER A 84 9.11 24.10 -1.50
C SER A 84 8.65 22.73 -0.95
N PHE A 85 7.35 22.46 -0.94
CA PHE A 85 6.79 21.19 -0.47
C PHE A 85 5.88 20.55 -1.51
N VAL A 86 5.87 19.22 -1.53
CA VAL A 86 4.97 18.43 -2.36
C VAL A 86 3.62 18.35 -1.66
N LEU A 87 2.55 18.73 -2.36
CA LEU A 87 1.18 18.63 -1.85
C LEU A 87 0.40 17.63 -2.68
N ARG A 88 0.12 16.46 -2.08
CA ARG A 88 -0.62 15.39 -2.73
C ARG A 88 -2.12 15.70 -2.79
N PRO A 89 -2.89 15.12 -3.74
CA PRO A 89 -4.32 15.36 -3.86
C PRO A 89 -5.12 15.12 -2.58
N TYR A 90 -4.88 14.02 -1.87
CA TYR A 90 -5.57 13.75 -0.61
C TYR A 90 -5.14 14.70 0.52
N GLN A 91 -3.89 15.17 0.55
CA GLN A 91 -3.42 16.15 1.54
C GLN A 91 -4.07 17.51 1.30
N TRP A 92 -4.26 17.89 0.03
CA TRP A 92 -4.97 19.10 -0.33
C TRP A 92 -6.44 19.06 0.12
N LEU A 93 -7.13 17.94 -0.13
CA LEU A 93 -8.49 17.71 0.38
C LEU A 93 -8.55 17.65 1.91
N LEU A 94 -7.52 17.09 2.57
CA LEU A 94 -7.40 17.06 4.02
C LEU A 94 -7.36 18.47 4.60
N VAL A 95 -6.57 19.37 4.01
CA VAL A 95 -6.50 20.78 4.44
C VAL A 95 -7.88 21.44 4.34
N PHE A 96 -8.61 21.25 3.23
CA PHE A 96 -9.96 21.80 3.10
C PHE A 96 -10.94 21.24 4.12
N LEU A 97 -10.83 19.96 4.44
CA LEU A 97 -11.65 19.33 5.47
C LEU A 97 -11.33 19.92 6.84
N LEU A 98 -10.06 20.01 7.22
CA LEU A 98 -9.64 20.55 8.50
C LEU A 98 -10.11 22.00 8.69
N ILE A 99 -9.94 22.85 7.66
CA ILE A 99 -10.41 24.24 7.72
C ILE A 99 -11.95 24.29 7.82
N SER A 100 -12.67 23.50 7.01
CA SER A 100 -14.14 23.44 7.04
C SER A 100 -14.67 22.97 8.40
N LEU A 101 -14.06 21.93 8.97
CA LEU A 101 -14.41 21.42 10.30
C LEU A 101 -14.08 22.44 11.40
N GLY A 102 -12.94 23.13 11.30
CA GLY A 102 -12.56 24.22 12.20
C GLY A 102 -13.55 25.39 12.17
N ILE A 103 -13.96 25.84 10.99
CA ILE A 103 -14.99 26.88 10.83
C ILE A 103 -16.31 26.41 11.44
N ARG A 104 -16.74 25.17 11.16
CA ARG A 104 -17.97 24.60 11.76
C ARG A 104 -17.87 24.50 13.27
N PHE A 105 -16.68 24.22 13.81
CA PHE A 105 -16.43 24.18 15.25
C PHE A 105 -16.58 25.55 15.89
N VAL A 106 -15.95 26.59 15.32
CA VAL A 106 -16.11 27.98 15.78
C VAL A 106 -17.57 28.43 15.70
N LEU A 107 -18.28 28.04 14.64
CA LEU A 107 -19.71 28.33 14.46
C LEU A 107 -20.63 27.47 15.34
N ARG A 108 -20.09 26.61 16.23
CA ARG A 108 -20.83 25.66 17.08
C ARG A 108 -21.77 24.73 16.31
N ARG A 109 -21.46 24.47 15.05
CA ARG A 109 -22.15 23.50 14.17
C ARG A 109 -21.38 22.19 14.04
N PHE A 110 -20.29 22.04 14.79
CA PHE A 110 -19.50 20.82 14.83
C PHE A 110 -20.07 19.87 15.88
N PRO A 111 -20.35 18.60 15.52
CA PRO A 111 -20.86 17.63 16.48
C PRO A 111 -19.71 17.17 17.41
N LEU A 112 -19.47 17.88 18.51
CA LEU A 112 -18.37 17.55 19.44
C LEU A 112 -18.54 16.22 20.14
N GLU A 113 -19.79 15.81 20.39
CA GLU A 113 -20.18 14.50 20.93
C GLU A 113 -19.60 13.33 20.12
N LYS A 114 -19.22 13.60 18.87
CA LYS A 114 -18.63 12.60 18.01
C LYS A 114 -17.16 12.31 18.37
N LEU A 115 -16.41 13.20 18.98
CA LEU A 115 -14.99 12.91 19.26
C LEU A 115 -14.84 12.05 20.53
N SER A 116 -14.74 10.73 20.40
CA SER A 116 -14.35 9.85 21.52
C SER A 116 -12.91 9.39 21.35
N LEU A 117 -12.07 9.84 22.29
CA LEU A 117 -10.65 9.49 22.33
C LEU A 117 -10.47 8.22 23.16
N THR A 118 -9.89 7.19 22.58
CA THR A 118 -9.51 5.96 23.28
C THR A 118 -8.05 6.01 23.72
N TRP A 119 -7.65 5.11 24.63
CA TRP A 119 -6.25 4.94 24.99
C TRP A 119 -5.36 4.56 23.80
N PHE A 120 -5.92 3.88 22.80
CA PHE A 120 -5.22 3.58 21.54
C PHE A 120 -4.99 4.84 20.71
N ASP A 121 -5.98 5.73 20.59
CA ASP A 121 -5.80 7.02 19.92
C ASP A 121 -4.71 7.85 20.63
N ALA A 122 -4.72 7.86 21.98
CA ALA A 122 -3.70 8.55 22.78
C ALA A 122 -2.28 8.01 22.52
N SER A 123 -2.13 6.70 22.31
CA SER A 123 -0.82 6.12 21.99
C SER A 123 -0.26 6.58 20.64
N LEU A 124 -1.09 6.81 19.62
CA LEU A 124 -0.64 7.39 18.34
C LEU A 124 -0.24 8.87 18.48
N ILE A 125 -0.91 9.61 19.37
CA ILE A 125 -0.49 10.98 19.75
C ILE A 125 0.88 10.94 20.42
N VAL A 126 1.09 10.06 21.40
CA VAL A 126 2.38 9.89 22.09
C VAL A 126 3.48 9.52 21.10
N PHE A 127 3.22 8.59 20.17
CA PHE A 127 4.14 8.23 19.10
C PHE A 127 4.56 9.46 18.27
N THR A 128 3.59 10.29 17.88
CA THR A 128 3.87 11.47 17.06
C THR A 128 4.61 12.56 17.85
N LEU A 129 4.26 12.77 19.12
CA LEU A 129 5.00 13.68 20.00
C LEU A 129 6.44 13.22 20.23
N ALA A 130 6.65 11.90 20.40
CA ALA A 130 7.99 11.32 20.49
C ALA A 130 8.80 11.56 19.20
N SER A 131 8.18 11.46 18.02
CA SER A 131 8.84 11.78 16.75
C SER A 131 9.25 13.27 16.62
N LEU A 132 8.45 14.18 17.15
CA LEU A 132 8.76 15.62 17.16
C LEU A 132 9.90 15.91 18.14
N LEU A 133 9.86 15.29 19.32
CA LEU A 133 10.95 15.40 20.31
C LEU A 133 12.26 14.84 19.75
N SER A 134 12.21 13.67 19.10
CA SER A 134 13.33 13.07 18.40
C SER A 134 13.91 14.02 17.34
N ALA A 135 13.06 14.64 16.52
CA ALA A 135 13.51 15.59 15.51
C ALA A 135 14.24 16.81 16.09
N ILE A 136 13.77 17.35 17.21
CA ILE A 136 14.41 18.49 17.90
C ILE A 136 15.80 18.11 18.43
N LEU A 137 15.95 16.87 18.90
CA LEU A 137 17.19 16.35 19.50
C LEU A 137 18.16 15.75 18.47
N SER A 138 17.73 15.56 17.22
CA SER A 138 18.57 14.98 16.17
C SER A 138 19.65 15.93 15.65
N ASP A 139 20.71 15.38 15.07
CA ASP A 139 21.77 16.17 14.41
C ASP A 139 21.25 16.88 13.15
N GLY A 140 20.43 16.18 12.35
CA GLY A 140 19.78 16.70 11.14
C GLY A 140 18.40 17.34 11.40
N LYS A 141 18.35 18.35 12.28
CA LYS A 141 17.09 18.92 12.79
C LYS A 141 16.07 19.32 11.72
N ILE A 142 16.52 19.95 10.63
CA ILE A 142 15.62 20.47 9.59
C ILE A 142 14.93 19.32 8.84
N VAL A 143 15.69 18.30 8.45
CA VAL A 143 15.16 17.13 7.73
C VAL A 143 14.24 16.33 8.64
N ALA A 144 14.67 16.12 9.88
CA ALA A 144 13.86 15.41 10.87
C ALA A 144 12.56 16.11 11.19
N LEU A 145 12.60 17.42 11.39
CA LEU A 145 11.40 18.20 11.67
C LEU A 145 10.44 18.21 10.46
N LYS A 146 10.97 18.29 9.23
CA LYS A 146 10.16 18.16 8.01
C LYS A 146 9.41 16.83 7.96
N LEU A 147 10.09 15.70 8.20
CA LEU A 147 9.43 14.39 8.17
C LEU A 147 8.48 14.16 9.35
N SER A 148 8.81 14.65 10.55
CA SER A 148 7.89 14.58 11.70
C SER A 148 6.63 15.43 11.48
N LEU A 149 6.72 16.57 10.78
CA LEU A 149 5.55 17.34 10.35
C LEU A 149 4.71 16.60 9.30
N ILE A 150 5.36 15.90 8.36
CA ILE A 150 4.65 15.05 7.40
C ILE A 150 3.94 13.90 8.14
N LEU A 151 4.60 13.26 9.09
CA LEU A 151 4.00 12.24 9.95
C LEU A 151 2.79 12.78 10.71
N PHE A 152 2.88 14.00 11.25
CA PHE A 152 1.76 14.68 11.90
C PHE A 152 0.57 14.88 10.95
N SER A 153 0.81 15.20 9.66
CA SER A 153 -0.27 15.29 8.66
C SER A 153 -1.01 13.96 8.46
N PHE A 154 -0.31 12.83 8.58
CA PHE A 154 -0.92 11.51 8.53
C PHE A 154 -1.69 11.15 9.80
N LEU A 155 -1.22 11.61 10.97
CA LEU A 155 -2.01 11.51 12.20
C LEU A 155 -3.32 12.31 12.10
N LEU A 156 -3.29 13.51 11.50
CA LEU A 156 -4.50 14.28 11.23
C LEU A 156 -5.46 13.52 10.30
N LEU A 157 -4.93 12.86 9.27
CA LEU A 157 -5.73 12.00 8.39
C LEU A 157 -6.39 10.84 9.16
N TYR A 158 -5.67 10.20 10.08
CA TYR A 158 -6.22 9.18 10.98
C TYR A 158 -7.40 9.71 11.79
N PHE A 159 -7.25 10.87 12.46
CA PHE A 159 -8.33 11.45 13.26
C PHE A 159 -9.52 11.93 12.44
N VAL A 160 -9.28 12.52 11.27
CA VAL A 160 -10.36 12.87 10.33
C VAL A 160 -11.09 11.60 9.89
N THR A 161 -10.38 10.51 9.62
CA THR A 161 -11.02 9.23 9.29
C THR A 161 -11.86 8.71 10.46
N ARG A 162 -11.37 8.72 11.69
CA ARG A 162 -12.13 8.35 12.91
C ARG A 162 -13.37 9.23 13.13
N LEU A 163 -13.32 10.50 12.74
CA LEU A 163 -14.47 11.39 12.82
C LEU A 163 -15.61 10.93 11.91
N PHE A 164 -15.30 10.55 10.66
CA PHE A 164 -16.27 10.17 9.64
C PHE A 164 -16.61 8.67 9.60
N VAL A 165 -15.73 7.80 10.11
CA VAL A 165 -15.85 6.33 10.02
C VAL A 165 -15.88 5.75 11.42
N ARG A 166 -17.09 5.38 11.87
CA ARG A 166 -17.33 4.88 13.23
C ARG A 166 -18.01 3.53 13.26
N SER A 167 -18.84 3.28 12.25
CA SER A 167 -19.51 2.00 12.07
C SER A 167 -19.11 1.34 10.76
N ILE A 168 -19.54 0.09 10.63
CA ILE A 168 -19.31 -0.73 9.46
C ILE A 168 -20.13 -0.21 8.27
N GLU A 169 -21.26 0.45 8.52
CA GLU A 169 -22.04 1.17 7.52
C GLU A 169 -21.24 2.31 6.91
N ASP A 170 -20.49 3.06 7.72
CA ASP A 170 -19.59 4.11 7.21
C ASP A 170 -18.48 3.51 6.33
N VAL A 171 -17.93 2.34 6.71
CA VAL A 171 -16.96 1.63 5.86
C VAL A 171 -17.57 1.25 4.51
N LYS A 172 -18.80 0.74 4.50
CA LYS A 172 -19.52 0.43 3.26
C LYS A 172 -19.70 1.67 2.37
N MET A 173 -19.69 2.88 2.94
CA MET A 173 -19.76 4.13 2.19
C MET A 173 -18.43 4.54 1.55
N ILE A 174 -17.29 4.30 2.20
CA ILE A 174 -15.97 4.67 1.67
C ILE A 174 -15.42 3.64 0.66
N LEU A 175 -15.81 2.37 0.79
CA LEU A 175 -15.33 1.28 -0.06
C LEU A 175 -15.48 1.54 -1.58
N PRO A 176 -16.62 2.06 -2.09
CA PRO A 176 -16.75 2.39 -3.52
C PRO A 176 -15.71 3.39 -4.01
N PHE A 177 -15.28 4.35 -3.18
CA PHE A 177 -14.26 5.33 -3.56
C PHE A 177 -12.89 4.66 -3.63
N LEU A 178 -12.52 3.84 -2.63
CA LEU A 178 -11.32 3.02 -2.68
C LEU A 178 -11.27 2.13 -3.93
N PHE A 179 -12.37 1.43 -4.25
CA PHE A 179 -12.41 0.54 -5.40
C PHE A 179 -12.42 1.28 -6.73
N SER A 180 -13.10 2.42 -6.82
CA SER A 180 -13.08 3.22 -8.04
C SER A 180 -11.67 3.75 -8.35
N SER A 181 -10.91 4.13 -7.33
CA SER A 181 -9.51 4.51 -7.49
C SER A 181 -8.62 3.32 -7.80
N PHE A 182 -8.85 2.17 -7.14
CA PHE A 182 -8.17 0.92 -7.50
C PHE A 182 -8.30 0.61 -8.99
N ILE A 183 -9.49 0.76 -9.57
CA ILE A 183 -9.71 0.52 -11.00
C ILE A 183 -8.80 1.42 -11.84
N VAL A 184 -8.78 2.73 -11.56
CA VAL A 184 -7.92 3.69 -12.29
C VAL A 184 -6.44 3.33 -12.14
N VAL A 185 -5.98 3.10 -10.91
CA VAL A 185 -4.58 2.76 -10.60
C VAL A 185 -4.16 1.45 -11.26
N ALA A 186 -5.01 0.42 -11.21
CA ALA A 186 -4.71 -0.89 -11.76
C ALA A 186 -4.67 -0.87 -13.28
N PHE A 187 -5.59 -0.18 -13.94
CA PHE A 187 -5.53 0.02 -15.39
C PHE A 187 -4.29 0.81 -15.79
N PHE A 188 -3.95 1.87 -15.06
CA PHE A 188 -2.74 2.64 -15.35
C PHE A 188 -1.46 1.80 -15.19
N ALA A 189 -1.37 0.96 -14.15
CA ALA A 189 -0.27 0.01 -13.98
C ALA A 189 -0.13 -0.96 -15.16
N LEU A 190 -1.25 -1.49 -15.68
CA LEU A 190 -1.23 -2.31 -16.89
C LEU A 190 -0.77 -1.53 -18.12
N ILE A 191 -1.23 -0.30 -18.29
CA ILE A 191 -0.81 0.57 -19.40
C ILE A 191 0.69 0.85 -19.35
N GLN A 192 1.25 1.21 -18.19
CA GLN A 192 2.70 1.44 -18.04
C GLN A 192 3.49 0.23 -18.54
N ASN A 193 3.06 -0.96 -18.15
CA ASN A 193 3.75 -2.19 -18.49
C ASN A 193 3.57 -2.59 -19.97
N ILE A 194 2.40 -2.35 -20.56
CA ILE A 194 2.17 -2.53 -22.02
C ILE A 194 3.05 -1.56 -22.82
N LEU A 195 3.19 -0.31 -22.37
CA LEU A 195 4.06 0.68 -23.00
C LEU A 195 5.53 0.24 -22.93
N PHE A 196 5.96 -0.28 -21.78
CA PHE A 196 7.31 -0.82 -21.60
C PHE A 196 7.61 -1.94 -22.59
N ILE A 197 6.74 -2.95 -22.67
CA ILE A 197 6.89 -4.08 -23.61
C ILE A 197 6.89 -3.59 -25.07
N SER A 198 6.17 -2.50 -25.36
CA SER A 198 6.14 -1.90 -26.69
C SER A 198 7.36 -1.02 -27.00
N GLY A 199 8.36 -0.94 -26.11
CA GLY A 199 9.53 -0.07 -26.26
C GLY A 199 9.20 1.44 -26.22
N LYS A 200 8.05 1.82 -25.66
CA LYS A 200 7.62 3.21 -25.50
C LYS A 200 7.94 3.71 -24.09
N GLU A 201 7.91 5.02 -23.90
CA GLU A 201 8.00 5.63 -22.57
C GLU A 201 6.90 5.07 -21.66
N SER A 202 7.31 4.30 -20.64
CA SER A 202 6.43 3.58 -19.72
C SER A 202 6.12 4.35 -18.44
N TYR A 203 6.77 5.52 -18.24
CA TYR A 203 6.62 6.38 -17.07
C TYR A 203 6.81 5.67 -15.72
N GLU A 204 7.49 4.53 -15.73
CA GLU A 204 7.78 3.77 -14.52
C GLU A 204 9.12 4.21 -13.92
N VAL A 205 9.23 4.12 -12.59
CA VAL A 205 10.48 4.46 -11.89
C VAL A 205 11.52 3.35 -12.05
N MET A 206 11.08 2.10 -12.24
CA MET A 206 11.95 0.95 -12.44
C MET A 206 11.45 0.15 -13.63
N ALA A 207 12.29 -0.06 -14.64
CA ALA A 207 11.92 -0.77 -15.85
C ALA A 207 11.30 -2.15 -15.58
N GLY A 208 10.17 -2.40 -16.23
CA GLY A 208 9.40 -3.63 -16.13
C GLY A 208 8.68 -3.83 -14.79
N ARG A 209 8.67 -2.84 -13.89
CA ARG A 209 7.97 -2.87 -12.60
C ARG A 209 7.07 -1.64 -12.48
N PRO A 210 5.78 -1.73 -12.84
CA PRO A 210 4.89 -0.59 -12.79
C PRO A 210 4.68 -0.12 -11.35
N ASN A 211 4.80 1.18 -11.13
CA ASN A 211 4.51 1.86 -9.87
C ASN A 211 3.21 2.69 -9.91
N ALA A 212 2.59 2.82 -11.08
CA ALA A 212 1.43 3.66 -11.36
C ALA A 212 1.60 5.07 -10.77
N VAL A 213 0.80 5.40 -9.75
CA VAL A 213 0.78 6.71 -9.07
C VAL A 213 1.52 6.69 -7.72
N PHE A 214 2.25 5.62 -7.44
CA PHE A 214 3.11 5.48 -6.26
C PHE A 214 4.58 5.72 -6.60
N ALA A 215 5.39 6.04 -5.59
CA ALA A 215 6.81 6.31 -5.81
C ALA A 215 7.59 5.06 -6.26
N GLU A 216 7.15 3.87 -5.86
CA GLU A 216 7.82 2.60 -6.12
C GLU A 216 6.79 1.48 -6.32
N ALA A 217 7.20 0.42 -7.04
CA ALA A 217 6.40 -0.76 -7.31
C ALA A 217 5.99 -1.51 -6.03
N ASP A 218 6.76 -1.41 -4.95
CA ASP A 218 6.45 -2.06 -3.68
C ASP A 218 5.27 -1.37 -2.96
N TRP A 219 5.10 -0.05 -3.11
CA TRP A 219 3.99 0.70 -2.49
C TRP A 219 2.66 0.45 -3.19
N ILE A 220 2.64 0.35 -4.53
CA ILE A 220 1.45 -0.13 -5.25
C ILE A 220 1.16 -1.58 -4.86
N GLY A 221 2.17 -2.45 -4.76
CA GLY A 221 2.00 -3.82 -4.28
C GLY A 221 1.30 -3.87 -2.92
N PHE A 222 1.71 -3.02 -1.97
CA PHE A 222 1.08 -2.92 -0.65
C PHE A 222 -0.39 -2.50 -0.72
N TYR A 223 -0.68 -1.45 -1.49
CA TYR A 223 -2.04 -0.97 -1.69
C TYR A 223 -2.93 -2.07 -2.29
N ILE A 224 -2.46 -2.72 -3.37
CA ILE A 224 -3.17 -3.79 -4.06
C ILE A 224 -3.40 -5.00 -3.15
N ALA A 225 -2.42 -5.38 -2.33
CA ALA A 225 -2.57 -6.47 -1.34
C ALA A 225 -3.74 -6.20 -0.38
N CYS A 226 -3.84 -4.97 0.15
CA CYS A 226 -4.95 -4.57 1.01
C CYS A 226 -6.29 -4.61 0.26
N ILE A 227 -6.33 -4.09 -0.97
CA ILE A 227 -7.54 -4.08 -1.80
C ILE A 227 -8.00 -5.49 -2.16
N ILE A 228 -7.09 -6.43 -2.46
CA ILE A 228 -7.42 -7.84 -2.73
C ILE A 228 -8.11 -8.48 -1.53
N VAL A 229 -7.60 -8.24 -0.31
CA VAL A 229 -8.23 -8.73 0.92
C VAL A 229 -9.63 -8.13 1.09
N LEU A 230 -9.81 -6.84 0.82
CA LEU A 230 -11.12 -6.19 0.88
C LEU A 230 -12.09 -6.72 -0.18
N PHE A 231 -11.67 -6.91 -1.43
CA PHE A 231 -12.53 -7.53 -2.46
C PHE A 231 -12.90 -8.98 -2.11
N SER A 232 -11.94 -9.74 -1.61
CA SER A 232 -12.17 -11.09 -1.12
C SER A 232 -13.22 -11.09 -0.02
N SER A 233 -13.15 -10.12 0.91
CA SER A 233 -14.15 -9.97 1.96
C SER A 233 -15.55 -9.62 1.45
N LEU A 234 -15.66 -8.77 0.43
CA LEU A 234 -16.95 -8.44 -0.19
C LEU A 234 -17.61 -9.62 -0.87
N LEU A 235 -16.81 -10.48 -1.51
CA LEU A 235 -17.30 -11.68 -2.14
C LEU A 235 -17.98 -12.61 -1.11
N LEU A 236 -17.46 -12.63 0.12
CA LEU A 236 -18.03 -13.37 1.25
C LEU A 236 -19.33 -12.73 1.79
N TYR A 237 -19.43 -11.40 1.75
CA TYR A 237 -20.59 -10.65 2.23
C TYR A 237 -21.78 -10.76 1.26
N CYS A 238 -21.53 -10.67 -0.05
CA CYS A 238 -22.58 -10.64 -1.08
C CYS A 238 -22.76 -11.99 -1.79
N LYS A 239 -23.25 -13.00 -1.04
CA LYS A 239 -23.35 -14.39 -1.51
C LYS A 239 -24.36 -14.62 -2.65
N GLU A 240 -25.40 -13.78 -2.78
CA GLU A 240 -26.57 -14.11 -3.61
C GLU A 240 -26.56 -13.47 -5.02
N ASN A 241 -25.94 -12.31 -5.21
CA ASN A 241 -25.98 -11.61 -6.49
C ASN A 241 -24.87 -12.10 -7.46
N ARG A 242 -25.26 -12.84 -8.51
CA ARG A 242 -24.33 -13.39 -9.51
C ARG A 242 -23.56 -12.30 -10.28
N VAL A 243 -24.21 -11.23 -10.71
CA VAL A 243 -23.58 -10.14 -11.47
C VAL A 243 -22.54 -9.43 -10.62
N PHE A 244 -22.89 -9.13 -9.37
CA PHE A 244 -21.96 -8.53 -8.42
C PHE A 244 -20.74 -9.43 -8.17
N ARG A 245 -20.94 -10.74 -7.96
CA ARG A 245 -19.83 -11.68 -7.80
C ARG A 245 -18.90 -11.71 -9.02
N MET A 246 -19.44 -11.71 -10.24
CA MET A 246 -18.62 -11.66 -11.46
C MET A 246 -17.80 -10.37 -11.53
N PHE A 247 -18.38 -9.23 -11.18
CA PHE A 247 -17.66 -7.95 -11.12
C PHE A 247 -16.50 -7.97 -10.09
N ILE A 248 -16.75 -8.51 -8.90
CA ILE A 248 -15.72 -8.64 -7.85
C ILE A 248 -14.63 -9.64 -8.28
N SER A 249 -15.00 -10.78 -8.87
CA SER A 249 -14.03 -11.74 -9.41
C SER A 249 -13.18 -11.12 -10.54
N GLY A 250 -13.77 -10.32 -11.43
CA GLY A 250 -13.03 -9.57 -12.44
C GLY A 250 -12.06 -8.55 -11.83
N SER A 251 -12.49 -7.85 -10.78
CA SER A 251 -11.64 -6.93 -10.03
C SER A 251 -10.49 -7.64 -9.30
N LEU A 252 -10.73 -8.85 -8.79
CA LEU A 252 -9.69 -9.71 -8.21
C LEU A 252 -8.69 -10.17 -9.27
N ILE A 253 -9.14 -10.57 -10.47
CA ILE A 253 -8.24 -10.91 -11.58
C ILE A 253 -7.33 -9.72 -11.88
N LEU A 254 -7.91 -8.53 -12.07
CA LEU A 254 -7.16 -7.29 -12.30
C LEU A 254 -6.16 -7.02 -11.17
N GLY A 255 -6.59 -7.14 -9.91
CA GLY A 255 -5.75 -6.93 -8.73
C GLY A 255 -4.59 -7.91 -8.66
N TYR A 256 -4.84 -9.21 -8.86
CA TYR A 256 -3.79 -10.22 -8.90
C TYR A 256 -2.84 -10.03 -10.08
N SER A 257 -3.34 -9.64 -11.26
CA SER A 257 -2.48 -9.32 -12.41
C SER A 257 -1.53 -8.18 -12.09
N VAL A 258 -2.03 -7.08 -11.50
CA VAL A 258 -1.19 -5.95 -11.06
C VAL A 258 -0.20 -6.39 -9.97
N LEU A 259 -0.66 -7.17 -8.99
CA LEU A 259 0.21 -7.70 -7.93
C LEU A 259 1.37 -8.53 -8.52
N LEU A 260 1.11 -9.37 -9.52
CA LEU A 260 2.14 -10.20 -10.16
C LEU A 260 3.15 -9.34 -10.94
N ILE A 261 2.70 -8.39 -11.76
CA ILE A 261 3.59 -7.55 -12.58
C ILE A 261 4.42 -6.55 -11.77
N THR A 262 3.98 -6.14 -10.57
CA THR A 262 4.79 -5.28 -9.68
C THR A 262 6.03 -6.02 -9.14
N VAL A 263 5.99 -7.36 -9.13
CA VAL A 263 7.04 -8.25 -8.61
C VAL A 263 7.43 -7.90 -7.15
N SER A 264 6.48 -7.37 -6.38
CA SER A 264 6.70 -7.01 -4.98
C SER A 264 6.58 -8.25 -4.08
N ARG A 265 7.73 -8.82 -3.71
CA ARG A 265 7.82 -10.03 -2.88
C ARG A 265 7.09 -9.90 -1.54
N SER A 266 7.25 -8.76 -0.88
CA SER A 266 6.57 -8.44 0.38
C SER A 266 5.06 -8.35 0.21
N ALA A 267 4.57 -7.76 -0.89
CA ALA A 267 3.15 -7.67 -1.18
C ALA A 267 2.53 -9.04 -1.48
N TRP A 268 3.27 -9.94 -2.14
CA TRP A 268 2.83 -11.31 -2.38
C TRP A 268 2.63 -12.06 -1.05
N LEU A 269 3.65 -12.01 -0.17
CA LEU A 269 3.57 -12.62 1.17
C LEU A 269 2.44 -12.00 2.00
N ALA A 270 2.27 -10.68 1.95
CA ALA A 270 1.20 -9.98 2.67
C ALA A 270 -0.20 -10.38 2.19
N THR A 271 -0.36 -10.56 0.88
CA THR A 271 -1.62 -11.03 0.28
C THR A 271 -1.90 -12.47 0.71
N VAL A 272 -0.91 -13.37 0.62
CA VAL A 272 -1.06 -14.76 1.05
C VAL A 272 -1.40 -14.83 2.54
N GLY A 273 -0.69 -14.09 3.39
CA GLY A 273 -0.95 -14.08 4.83
C GLY A 273 -2.34 -13.56 5.17
N GLY A 274 -2.77 -12.44 4.59
CA GLY A 274 -4.13 -11.92 4.77
C GLY A 274 -5.20 -12.91 4.33
N MET A 275 -5.06 -13.47 3.12
CA MET A 275 -6.00 -14.46 2.59
C MET A 275 -6.04 -15.73 3.45
N MET A 276 -4.89 -16.22 3.92
CA MET A 276 -4.82 -17.37 4.81
C MET A 276 -5.51 -17.09 6.15
N THR A 277 -5.31 -15.92 6.75
CA THR A 277 -6.04 -15.49 7.95
C THR A 277 -7.55 -15.43 7.71
N LEU A 278 -7.98 -14.91 6.56
CA LEU A 278 -9.40 -14.88 6.19
C LEU A 278 -9.97 -16.31 6.05
N PHE A 279 -9.26 -17.22 5.38
CA PHE A 279 -9.69 -18.61 5.24
C PHE A 279 -9.75 -19.34 6.59
N LEU A 280 -8.75 -19.15 7.46
CA LEU A 280 -8.69 -19.77 8.78
C LEU A 280 -9.84 -19.28 9.66
N THR A 281 -10.03 -17.96 9.75
CA THR A 281 -11.12 -17.39 10.57
C THR A 281 -12.50 -17.80 10.07
N LEU A 282 -12.71 -17.92 8.76
CA LEU A 282 -13.94 -18.48 8.20
C LEU A 282 -14.12 -19.97 8.52
N PHE A 283 -13.04 -20.75 8.45
CA PHE A 283 -13.07 -22.17 8.80
C PHE A 283 -13.50 -22.37 10.25
N PHE A 284 -12.97 -21.56 11.18
CA PHE A 284 -13.39 -21.56 12.58
C PHE A 284 -14.84 -21.08 12.77
N ARG A 285 -15.25 -20.04 12.03
CA ARG A 285 -16.59 -19.45 12.15
C ARG A 285 -17.70 -20.38 11.69
N GLU A 286 -17.57 -20.97 10.50
CA GLU A 286 -18.61 -21.81 9.89
C GLU A 286 -18.70 -23.22 10.52
N ASN A 287 -17.96 -23.51 11.59
CA ASN A 287 -17.87 -24.84 12.22
C ASN A 287 -17.72 -25.95 11.16
N ILE A 288 -16.89 -25.71 10.14
CA ILE A 288 -16.72 -26.64 9.01
C ILE A 288 -16.33 -28.04 9.51
N TRP A 289 -15.64 -28.10 10.65
CA TRP A 289 -15.34 -29.33 11.37
C TRP A 289 -16.59 -30.16 11.76
N GLN A 290 -17.65 -29.52 12.25
CA GLN A 290 -18.92 -30.20 12.53
C GLN A 290 -19.62 -30.60 11.23
N ALA A 291 -19.63 -29.75 10.20
CA ALA A 291 -20.22 -30.10 8.91
C ALA A 291 -19.51 -31.29 8.22
N LEU A 292 -18.19 -31.41 8.39
CA LEU A 292 -17.39 -32.56 7.97
C LEU A 292 -17.76 -33.82 8.77
N LYS A 293 -17.90 -33.69 10.10
CA LYS A 293 -18.28 -34.79 10.99
C LYS A 293 -19.70 -35.30 10.71
N GLU A 294 -20.62 -34.40 10.40
CA GLU A 294 -22.03 -34.69 10.10
C GLU A 294 -22.26 -35.09 8.63
N LYS A 295 -21.20 -35.14 7.80
CA LYS A 295 -21.26 -35.44 6.35
C LYS A 295 -22.30 -34.60 5.60
N ASN A 296 -22.50 -33.34 5.99
CA ASN A 296 -23.44 -32.44 5.33
C ASN A 296 -22.83 -31.94 3.99
N THR A 297 -23.06 -32.69 2.93
CA THR A 297 -22.51 -32.45 1.58
C THR A 297 -22.91 -31.11 1.02
N THR A 298 -24.12 -30.61 1.28
CA THR A 298 -24.60 -29.32 0.76
C THR A 298 -23.86 -28.14 1.38
N ALA A 299 -23.60 -28.17 2.69
CA ALA A 299 -22.82 -27.15 3.38
C ALA A 299 -21.36 -27.13 2.88
N LEU A 300 -20.76 -28.33 2.70
CA LEU A 300 -19.41 -28.49 2.18
C LEU A 300 -19.26 -27.95 0.74
N ILE A 301 -20.20 -28.26 -0.16
CA ILE A 301 -20.19 -27.75 -1.53
C ILE A 301 -20.30 -26.22 -1.55
N ARG A 302 -21.15 -25.63 -0.70
CA ARG A 302 -21.32 -24.18 -0.63
C ARG A 302 -20.04 -23.47 -0.13
N SER A 303 -19.42 -23.99 0.93
CA SER A 303 -18.15 -23.44 1.43
C SER A 303 -17.00 -23.66 0.43
N PHE A 304 -16.97 -24.79 -0.28
CA PHE A 304 -15.98 -25.04 -1.34
C PHE A 304 -16.16 -24.07 -2.52
N SER A 305 -17.37 -23.88 -3.03
CA SER A 305 -17.67 -22.98 -4.14
C SER A 305 -17.22 -21.54 -3.85
N LEU A 306 -17.46 -21.07 -2.63
CA LEU A 306 -17.10 -19.73 -2.19
C LEU A 306 -15.58 -19.57 -2.00
N LYS A 307 -14.88 -20.60 -1.52
CA LYS A 307 -13.41 -20.61 -1.49
C LYS A 307 -12.81 -20.68 -2.90
N ALA A 308 -13.40 -21.46 -3.80
CA ALA A 308 -13.00 -21.54 -5.20
C ALA A 308 -13.11 -20.18 -5.90
N SER A 309 -14.17 -19.40 -5.63
CA SER A 309 -14.31 -18.05 -6.21
C SER A 309 -13.26 -17.03 -5.76
N LEU A 310 -12.49 -17.33 -4.70
CA LEU A 310 -11.34 -16.51 -4.27
C LEU A 310 -10.04 -16.96 -4.93
N VAL A 311 -9.89 -18.26 -5.18
CA VAL A 311 -8.66 -18.86 -5.71
C VAL A 311 -8.63 -18.86 -7.24
N VAL A 312 -9.76 -19.05 -7.91
CA VAL A 312 -9.86 -19.06 -9.38
C VAL A 312 -9.36 -17.75 -10.02
N PRO A 313 -9.72 -16.54 -9.53
CA PRO A 313 -9.17 -15.28 -10.03
C PRO A 313 -7.63 -15.22 -10.06
N PHE A 314 -6.98 -15.79 -9.05
CA PHE A 314 -5.52 -15.83 -8.96
C PHE A 314 -4.89 -16.68 -10.07
N PHE A 315 -5.43 -17.88 -10.31
CA PHE A 315 -4.95 -18.75 -11.39
C PHE A 315 -5.21 -18.15 -12.77
N ILE A 316 -6.36 -17.52 -12.98
CA ILE A 316 -6.66 -16.79 -14.23
C ILE A 316 -5.67 -15.65 -14.43
N ALA A 317 -5.33 -14.90 -13.37
CA ALA A 317 -4.34 -13.84 -13.44
C ALA A 317 -2.94 -14.36 -13.80
N ILE A 318 -2.50 -15.50 -13.24
CA ILE A 318 -1.23 -16.15 -13.63
C ILE A 318 -1.23 -16.50 -15.11
N ILE A 319 -2.28 -17.17 -15.58
CA ILE A 319 -2.42 -17.57 -16.98
C ILE A 319 -2.42 -16.34 -17.89
N GLY A 320 -3.15 -15.28 -17.52
CA GLY A 320 -3.17 -14.03 -18.27
C GLY A 320 -1.79 -13.37 -18.36
N VAL A 321 -1.10 -13.22 -17.23
CA VAL A 321 0.24 -12.61 -17.20
C VAL A 321 1.25 -13.42 -18.02
N SER A 322 1.17 -14.75 -17.97
CA SER A 322 2.07 -15.61 -18.75
C SER A 322 1.76 -15.62 -20.24
N LEU A 323 0.47 -15.70 -20.63
CA LEU A 323 0.06 -15.80 -22.04
C LEU A 323 0.33 -14.51 -22.81
N PHE A 324 0.17 -13.36 -22.16
CA PHE A 324 0.39 -12.05 -22.78
C PHE A 324 1.82 -11.52 -22.54
N SER A 325 2.71 -12.32 -21.94
CA SER A 325 4.07 -11.92 -21.57
C SER A 325 4.11 -10.57 -20.86
N LEU A 326 3.12 -10.32 -19.99
CA LEU A 326 2.97 -9.02 -19.34
C LEU A 326 4.08 -8.75 -18.33
N SER A 327 4.84 -9.75 -17.87
CA SER A 327 5.98 -9.53 -17.00
C SER A 327 7.27 -9.89 -17.74
N PRO A 328 8.27 -9.00 -17.82
CA PRO A 328 9.59 -9.35 -18.34
C PRO A 328 10.35 -10.28 -17.36
N PHE A 329 9.88 -10.38 -16.11
CA PHE A 329 10.47 -11.24 -15.10
C PHE A 329 9.82 -12.63 -15.11
N ASP A 330 10.67 -13.65 -14.99
CA ASP A 330 10.22 -15.02 -14.68
C ASP A 330 9.68 -15.08 -13.24
N LEU A 331 8.38 -15.30 -13.11
CA LEU A 331 7.68 -15.36 -11.82
C LEU A 331 8.14 -16.54 -10.97
N LEU A 332 8.55 -17.66 -11.57
CA LEU A 332 9.06 -18.83 -10.85
C LEU A 332 10.43 -18.54 -10.26
N ASP A 333 11.32 -17.89 -11.02
CA ASP A 333 12.64 -17.50 -10.53
C ASP A 333 12.55 -16.47 -9.40
N ARG A 334 11.56 -15.56 -9.45
CA ARG A 334 11.28 -14.61 -8.36
C ARG A 334 10.70 -15.27 -7.11
N THR A 335 9.89 -16.32 -7.30
CA THR A 335 9.39 -17.13 -6.18
C THR A 335 10.52 -17.94 -5.54
N LYS A 336 11.39 -18.57 -6.34
CA LYS A 336 12.59 -19.25 -5.87
C LYS A 336 13.51 -18.31 -5.13
N SER A 337 13.77 -17.11 -5.66
CA SER A 337 14.58 -16.08 -5.00
C SER A 337 14.10 -15.75 -3.58
N THR A 338 12.78 -15.75 -3.38
CA THR A 338 12.18 -15.51 -2.05
C THR A 338 12.42 -16.69 -1.08
N ALA A 339 12.51 -17.92 -1.60
CA ALA A 339 12.70 -19.13 -0.80
C ALA A 339 14.17 -19.52 -0.60
N THR A 340 15.03 -19.32 -1.60
CA THR A 340 16.43 -19.78 -1.63
C THR A 340 17.44 -18.65 -1.42
N GLY A 341 17.04 -17.38 -1.59
CA GLY A 341 17.95 -16.23 -1.47
C GLY A 341 18.86 -16.02 -2.69
N GLU A 342 18.56 -16.66 -3.83
CA GLU A 342 19.32 -16.51 -5.07
C GLU A 342 18.62 -15.52 -6.03
N GLN A 343 19.39 -14.77 -6.82
CA GLN A 343 18.88 -13.84 -7.83
C GLN A 343 19.43 -14.21 -9.20
N LYS A 344 18.55 -14.39 -10.18
CA LYS A 344 18.93 -14.49 -11.58
C LYS A 344 19.21 -13.11 -12.16
N ILE A 345 20.36 -12.93 -12.80
CA ILE A 345 20.78 -11.69 -13.47
C ILE A 345 21.01 -11.95 -14.96
N THR A 346 20.81 -10.90 -15.76
CA THR A 346 21.14 -10.90 -17.19
C THR A 346 22.58 -10.43 -17.38
N VAL A 347 23.32 -11.11 -18.24
CA VAL A 347 24.71 -10.81 -18.55
C VAL A 347 24.94 -10.80 -20.05
N SER A 348 25.80 -9.90 -20.51
CA SER A 348 26.23 -9.77 -21.91
C SER A 348 27.70 -10.13 -22.01
N CYS A 349 28.06 -11.01 -22.93
CA CYS A 349 29.42 -11.51 -23.15
C CYS A 349 29.86 -11.20 -24.58
N GLU A 350 31.15 -10.95 -24.78
CA GLU A 350 31.72 -10.71 -26.11
C GLU A 350 31.79 -12.04 -26.89
N GLU A 351 31.20 -12.11 -28.08
CA GLU A 351 31.26 -13.28 -28.96
C GLU A 351 32.68 -13.45 -29.50
N GLU A 352 33.52 -14.16 -28.74
CA GLU A 352 34.62 -15.05 -29.19
C GLU A 352 35.48 -15.61 -28.04
N SER A 353 35.02 -15.62 -26.78
CA SER A 353 35.77 -16.35 -25.76
C SER A 353 35.52 -17.85 -25.89
N THR A 354 36.49 -18.56 -26.46
CA THR A 354 36.69 -20.03 -26.45
C THR A 354 36.81 -20.64 -25.03
N LEU A 355 36.21 -20.01 -24.01
CA LEU A 355 36.19 -20.42 -22.62
C LEU A 355 34.77 -20.87 -22.24
N SER A 356 34.61 -22.19 -22.29
CA SER A 356 33.80 -23.06 -21.43
C SER A 356 32.78 -22.38 -20.50
N LEU A 357 31.50 -22.65 -20.77
CA LEU A 357 30.35 -22.67 -19.85
C LEU A 357 30.37 -21.57 -18.77
N LEU A 358 29.67 -20.48 -19.08
CA LEU A 358 29.17 -19.55 -18.08
C LEU A 358 28.65 -20.35 -16.87
N PRO A 359 29.19 -20.14 -15.65
CA PRO A 359 28.78 -20.93 -14.50
C PRO A 359 27.30 -20.70 -14.22
N GLU A 360 26.59 -21.74 -13.77
CA GLU A 360 25.19 -21.56 -13.37
C GLU A 360 25.06 -20.55 -12.23
N ARG A 361 26.10 -20.42 -11.39
CA ARG A 361 26.13 -19.53 -10.23
C ARG A 361 27.47 -18.80 -10.06
N ILE A 362 27.39 -17.50 -9.75
CA ILE A 362 28.49 -16.64 -9.31
C ILE A 362 28.21 -16.10 -7.91
N GLN A 363 29.22 -15.65 -7.16
CA GLN A 363 29.00 -15.00 -5.86
C GLN A 363 28.84 -13.49 -6.01
N THR A 364 29.64 -12.87 -6.87
CA THR A 364 29.71 -11.41 -7.06
C THR A 364 29.68 -11.02 -8.55
N ILE A 365 29.33 -9.77 -8.86
CA ILE A 365 29.33 -9.25 -10.25
C ILE A 365 30.76 -9.18 -10.79
N ASP A 366 31.74 -8.92 -9.93
CA ASP A 366 33.14 -8.76 -10.32
C ASP A 366 33.71 -10.04 -10.96
N GLU A 367 33.18 -11.22 -10.59
CA GLU A 367 33.52 -12.50 -11.22
C GLU A 367 33.19 -12.54 -12.72
N LEU A 368 32.19 -11.77 -13.19
CA LEU A 368 31.81 -11.75 -14.60
C LEU A 368 32.93 -11.24 -15.51
N SER A 369 33.77 -10.33 -15.02
CA SER A 369 34.91 -9.82 -15.77
C SER A 369 35.89 -10.92 -16.17
N SER A 370 36.04 -11.95 -15.32
CA SER A 370 36.90 -13.11 -15.61
C SER A 370 36.36 -14.02 -16.73
N PHE A 371 35.07 -13.89 -17.05
CA PHE A 371 34.41 -14.58 -18.16
C PHE A 371 34.20 -13.68 -19.38
N HIS A 372 34.80 -12.48 -19.42
CA HIS A 372 34.55 -11.47 -20.46
C HIS A 372 33.07 -11.10 -20.60
N CYS A 373 32.34 -11.17 -19.49
CA CYS A 373 30.93 -10.82 -19.41
C CYS A 373 30.75 -9.60 -18.52
N LYS A 374 29.67 -8.84 -18.77
CA LYS A 374 29.23 -7.76 -17.90
C LYS A 374 27.75 -7.96 -17.54
N HIS A 375 27.38 -7.53 -16.34
CA HIS A 375 25.96 -7.41 -16.01
C HIS A 375 25.34 -6.29 -16.84
N ILE A 376 24.16 -6.56 -17.42
CA ILE A 376 23.39 -5.58 -18.20
C ILE A 376 22.00 -5.40 -17.61
N LEU A 377 21.42 -4.22 -17.84
CA LEU A 377 20.04 -3.92 -17.49
C LEU A 377 19.07 -4.56 -18.49
N LEU A 378 17.77 -4.61 -18.15
CA LEU A 378 16.77 -5.24 -19.02
C LEU A 378 16.55 -4.43 -20.30
N GLU A 379 16.65 -3.12 -20.18
CA GLU A 379 16.52 -2.13 -21.25
C GLU A 379 17.68 -2.26 -22.26
N GLU A 380 18.82 -2.79 -21.83
CA GLU A 380 20.04 -2.91 -22.65
C GLU A 380 20.06 -4.21 -23.47
N ILE A 381 19.15 -5.16 -23.23
CA ILE A 381 19.16 -6.49 -23.86
C ILE A 381 19.11 -6.37 -25.39
N ASP A 382 18.18 -5.58 -25.92
CA ASP A 382 18.01 -5.47 -27.36
C ASP A 382 19.17 -4.73 -28.01
N THR A 383 19.68 -3.67 -27.37
CA THR A 383 20.88 -2.97 -27.83
C THR A 383 22.12 -3.85 -27.83
N GLU A 384 22.34 -4.65 -26.80
CA GLU A 384 23.51 -5.53 -26.71
C GLU A 384 23.43 -6.69 -27.71
N ARG A 385 22.23 -7.23 -27.97
CA ARG A 385 22.00 -8.23 -29.03
C ARG A 385 22.27 -7.66 -30.43
N VAL A 386 21.87 -6.42 -30.70
CA VAL A 386 22.15 -5.75 -31.97
C VAL A 386 23.65 -5.50 -32.15
N LEU A 387 24.40 -5.30 -31.06
CA LEU A 387 25.86 -5.18 -31.06
C LEU A 387 26.60 -6.53 -31.24
N GLY A 388 25.88 -7.63 -31.51
CA GLY A 388 26.48 -8.95 -31.71
C GLY A 388 27.01 -9.59 -30.43
N ARG A 389 26.52 -9.17 -29.26
CA ARG A 389 26.95 -9.74 -27.98
C ARG A 389 26.04 -10.89 -27.56
N PHE A 390 26.64 -11.90 -26.94
CA PHE A 390 25.91 -13.05 -26.42
C PHE A 390 25.25 -12.69 -25.08
N VAL A 391 23.92 -12.62 -25.06
CA VAL A 391 23.15 -12.33 -23.84
C VAL A 391 22.63 -13.61 -23.21
N SER A 392 23.00 -13.86 -21.96
CA SER A 392 22.59 -15.03 -21.16
C SER A 392 22.19 -14.63 -19.74
N THR A 393 21.86 -15.62 -18.90
CA THR A 393 21.48 -15.41 -17.50
C THR A 393 22.28 -16.30 -16.56
N VAL A 394 22.64 -15.77 -15.39
CA VAL A 394 23.40 -16.48 -14.35
C VAL A 394 22.75 -16.22 -12.99
N TYR A 395 22.83 -17.19 -12.06
CA TYR A 395 22.40 -16.98 -10.69
C TYR A 395 23.51 -16.34 -9.85
N ARG A 396 23.13 -15.46 -8.93
CA ARG A 396 24.00 -14.96 -7.88
C ARG A 396 23.31 -15.02 -6.52
N ASN A 397 24.07 -14.86 -5.44
CA ASN A 397 23.45 -14.57 -4.14
C ASN A 397 22.66 -13.25 -4.24
N ASP A 398 21.42 -13.21 -3.77
CA ASP A 398 20.61 -11.99 -3.83
C ASP A 398 21.27 -10.91 -2.95
N PRO A 399 21.84 -9.83 -3.55
CA PRO A 399 22.48 -8.79 -2.78
C PRO A 399 21.48 -8.13 -1.82
N ASN A 400 20.17 -8.16 -2.10
CA ASN A 400 19.17 -7.61 -1.19
C ASN A 400 19.13 -8.37 0.16
N VAL A 401 19.45 -9.67 0.18
CA VAL A 401 19.48 -10.44 1.44
C VAL A 401 20.70 -10.05 2.27
N HIS A 402 21.86 -9.91 1.64
CA HIS A 402 23.09 -9.46 2.30
C HIS A 402 23.01 -8.00 2.74
N ILE A 403 22.58 -7.09 1.86
CA ILE A 403 22.35 -5.68 2.17
C ILE A 403 21.39 -5.54 3.35
N ARG A 404 20.29 -6.30 3.39
CA ARG A 404 19.37 -6.27 4.54
C ARG A 404 20.05 -6.70 5.83
N LYS A 405 20.85 -7.77 5.80
CA LYS A 405 21.60 -8.22 6.98
C LYS A 405 22.56 -7.14 7.48
N ASP A 406 23.25 -6.47 6.57
CA ASP A 406 24.17 -5.38 6.91
C ASP A 406 23.41 -4.17 7.45
N ILE A 407 22.27 -3.80 6.85
CA ILE A 407 21.34 -2.79 7.37
C ILE A 407 20.94 -3.17 8.80
N TYR A 408 20.51 -4.40 9.08
CA TYR A 408 20.12 -4.80 10.44
C TYR A 408 21.26 -4.65 11.46
N ILE A 409 22.50 -4.95 11.06
CA ILE A 409 23.69 -4.77 11.91
C ILE A 409 23.94 -3.29 12.18
N GLN A 410 23.91 -2.46 11.14
CA GLN A 410 24.09 -1.01 11.28
C GLN A 410 22.99 -0.37 12.12
N VAL A 411 21.72 -0.69 11.83
CA VAL A 411 20.56 -0.25 12.61
C VAL A 411 20.73 -0.63 14.08
N LYS A 412 21.16 -1.85 14.38
CA LYS A 412 21.42 -2.28 15.77
C LYS A 412 22.50 -1.44 16.45
N ASN A 413 23.55 -1.05 15.74
CA ASN A 413 24.61 -0.21 16.30
C ASN A 413 24.09 1.21 16.57
N ILE A 414 23.38 1.82 15.62
CA ILE A 414 22.76 3.14 15.78
C ILE A 414 21.79 3.14 16.98
N LEU A 415 20.97 2.09 17.11
CA LEU A 415 20.03 1.95 18.23
C LEU A 415 20.71 1.78 19.60
N LYS A 416 21.94 1.26 19.65
CA LYS A 416 22.71 1.22 20.90
C LYS A 416 23.20 2.61 21.30
N GLU A 417 23.53 3.45 20.33
CA GLU A 417 24.00 4.82 20.54
C GLU A 417 22.85 5.78 20.85
N HIS A 418 21.70 5.60 20.18
CA HIS A 418 20.52 6.47 20.30
C HIS A 418 19.24 5.72 20.70
N PRO A 419 19.21 4.95 21.81
CA PRO A 419 18.08 4.07 22.12
C PRO A 419 16.80 4.82 22.51
N PHE A 420 16.93 5.94 23.23
CA PHE A 420 15.79 6.60 23.88
C PHE A 420 15.04 7.54 22.95
N PHE A 421 15.77 8.42 22.26
CA PHE A 421 15.20 9.45 21.41
C PHE A 421 15.32 9.13 19.93
N GLY A 422 16.09 8.12 19.52
CA GLY A 422 16.37 7.87 18.11
C GLY A 422 17.19 9.00 17.49
N ILE A 423 17.25 9.00 16.16
CA ILE A 423 18.01 9.93 15.32
C ILE A 423 17.12 10.86 14.49
N GLY A 424 15.79 10.79 14.67
CA GLY A 424 14.81 11.53 13.89
C GLY A 424 14.57 10.92 12.51
N PHE A 425 13.31 10.97 12.05
CA PHE A 425 12.96 10.48 10.71
C PHE A 425 13.75 11.23 9.63
N GLY A 426 14.22 10.55 8.60
CA GLY A 426 14.86 11.20 7.43
C GLY A 426 16.35 11.43 7.57
N ASN A 427 16.89 11.32 8.78
CA ASN A 427 18.32 11.18 9.00
C ASN A 427 18.78 9.72 8.81
N ILE A 428 17.87 8.74 8.78
CA ILE A 428 18.20 7.31 8.67
C ILE A 428 19.11 7.01 7.46
N ALA A 429 18.82 7.61 6.31
CA ALA A 429 19.62 7.44 5.09
C ALA A 429 21.06 7.98 5.23
N SER A 430 21.31 9.02 6.04
CA SER A 430 22.68 9.52 6.23
C SER A 430 23.56 8.55 7.01
N PHE A 431 22.96 7.63 7.77
CA PHE A 431 23.68 6.57 8.48
C PHE A 431 23.76 5.26 7.70
N LEU A 432 22.68 4.88 7.01
CA LEU A 432 22.63 3.62 6.25
C LEU A 432 23.28 3.73 4.86
N GLY A 433 23.40 4.93 4.31
CA GLY A 433 23.90 5.19 2.97
C GLY A 433 22.80 5.20 1.91
N ASN A 434 23.22 5.25 0.65
CA ASN A 434 22.34 5.26 -0.51
C ASN A 434 22.49 3.96 -1.31
N ASP A 435 21.44 3.59 -2.03
CA ASP A 435 21.49 2.53 -3.02
C ASP A 435 22.29 2.95 -4.27
N GLY A 436 22.47 2.02 -5.21
CA GLY A 436 23.19 2.26 -6.48
C GLY A 436 22.53 3.32 -7.39
N ARG A 437 21.35 3.83 -7.04
CA ARG A 437 20.62 4.89 -7.76
C ARG A 437 20.64 6.22 -7.01
N GLY A 438 21.30 6.28 -5.86
CA GLY A 438 21.36 7.47 -5.01
C GLY A 438 20.15 7.66 -4.11
N ALA A 439 19.23 6.69 -4.01
CA ALA A 439 18.12 6.73 -3.07
C ALA A 439 18.57 6.29 -1.68
N GLY A 440 18.15 7.02 -0.65
CA GLY A 440 18.51 6.72 0.73
C GLY A 440 17.98 5.37 1.20
N LEU A 441 18.84 4.57 1.82
CA LEU A 441 18.46 3.29 2.41
C LEU A 441 17.57 3.52 3.65
N ASN A 442 16.58 2.64 3.82
CA ASN A 442 15.68 2.62 4.99
C ASN A 442 15.91 1.35 5.82
N ALA A 443 15.31 1.26 7.00
CA ALA A 443 15.47 0.10 7.88
C ALA A 443 14.78 -1.17 7.35
N SER A 444 14.07 -1.10 6.20
CA SER A 444 13.31 -2.19 5.58
C SER A 444 12.33 -2.91 6.52
N ASN A 445 11.94 -2.25 7.61
CA ASN A 445 11.06 -2.77 8.66
C ASN A 445 10.46 -1.59 9.43
N ILE A 446 9.13 -1.47 9.46
CA ILE A 446 8.47 -0.31 10.08
C ILE A 446 8.79 -0.16 11.57
N PHE A 447 8.98 -1.26 12.30
CA PHE A 447 9.21 -1.20 13.75
C PHE A 447 10.60 -0.67 14.06
N LEU A 448 11.60 -1.10 13.28
CA LEU A 448 12.95 -0.54 13.38
C LEU A 448 12.99 0.90 12.90
N GLU A 449 12.27 1.23 11.82
CA GLU A 449 12.16 2.60 11.32
C GLU A 449 11.55 3.53 12.39
N ILE A 450 10.51 3.08 13.07
CA ILE A 450 9.87 3.81 14.17
C ILE A 450 10.83 3.97 15.34
N TRP A 451 11.57 2.93 15.72
CA TRP A 451 12.55 3.03 16.80
C TRP A 451 13.67 4.02 16.45
N LEU A 452 14.23 3.94 15.25
CA LEU A 452 15.24 4.89 14.78
C LEU A 452 14.69 6.32 14.70
N GLY A 453 13.47 6.51 14.21
CA GLY A 453 12.92 7.84 13.96
C GLY A 453 12.26 8.51 15.16
N SER A 454 11.82 7.76 16.16
CA SER A 454 11.07 8.27 17.32
C SER A 454 11.52 7.73 18.68
N GLY A 455 12.55 6.89 18.70
CA GLY A 455 13.11 6.31 19.91
C GLY A 455 12.22 5.23 20.55
N ILE A 456 12.66 4.71 21.69
CA ILE A 456 11.95 3.63 22.40
C ILE A 456 10.54 4.04 22.84
N VAL A 457 10.33 5.32 23.18
CA VAL A 457 9.02 5.82 23.61
C VAL A 457 8.02 5.73 22.45
N GLY A 458 8.42 6.18 21.25
CA GLY A 458 7.57 6.09 20.07
C GLY A 458 7.33 4.65 19.64
N LEU A 459 8.35 3.78 19.71
CA LEU A 459 8.18 2.35 19.46
C LEU A 459 7.18 1.71 20.41
N CYS A 460 7.32 1.91 21.72
CA CYS A 460 6.42 1.35 22.71
C CYS A 460 4.98 1.83 22.53
N ALA A 461 4.79 3.12 22.23
CA ALA A 461 3.48 3.69 21.96
C ALA A 461 2.84 3.07 20.70
N PHE A 462 3.61 2.94 19.62
CA PHE A 462 3.14 2.30 18.40
C PHE A 462 2.85 0.80 18.59
N LEU A 463 3.70 0.06 19.31
CA LEU A 463 3.47 -1.36 19.61
C LEU A 463 2.22 -1.57 20.48
N PHE A 464 1.98 -0.69 21.45
CA PHE A 464 0.75 -0.72 22.24
C PHE A 464 -0.49 -0.57 21.35
N PHE A 465 -0.46 0.39 20.41
CA PHE A 465 -1.50 0.52 19.39
C PHE A 465 -1.63 -0.75 18.54
N TRP A 466 -0.53 -1.20 17.96
CA TRP A 466 -0.49 -2.23 16.91
C TRP A 466 -0.86 -3.61 17.44
N LEU A 467 -0.29 -4.02 18.56
CA LEU A 467 -0.55 -5.33 19.17
C LEU A 467 -1.84 -5.34 19.97
N GLY A 468 -2.18 -4.23 20.62
CA GLY A 468 -3.40 -4.14 21.41
C GLY A 468 -4.66 -4.14 20.56
N THR A 469 -4.65 -3.49 19.39
CA THR A 469 -5.75 -3.58 18.41
C THR A 469 -5.90 -5.01 17.88
N ALA A 470 -4.80 -5.68 17.51
CA ALA A 470 -4.82 -7.08 17.07
C ALA A 470 -5.40 -8.03 18.11
N LEU A 471 -4.95 -7.92 19.36
CA LEU A 471 -5.42 -8.74 20.46
C LEU A 471 -6.92 -8.51 20.72
N HIS A 472 -7.37 -7.25 20.69
CA HIS A 472 -8.78 -6.92 20.88
C HIS A 472 -9.66 -7.55 19.78
N ILE A 473 -9.25 -7.41 18.51
CA ILE A 473 -9.96 -8.02 17.37
C ILE A 473 -9.99 -9.55 17.52
N LEU A 474 -8.86 -10.18 17.88
CA LEU A 474 -8.78 -11.63 18.06
C LEU A 474 -9.72 -12.13 19.18
N VAL A 475 -9.74 -11.46 20.33
CA VAL A 475 -10.65 -11.79 21.44
C VAL A 475 -12.12 -11.67 21.00
N ARG A 476 -12.45 -10.64 20.21
CA ARG A 476 -13.80 -10.48 19.65
C ARG A 476 -14.17 -11.58 18.66
N ILE A 477 -13.26 -12.00 17.78
CA ILE A 477 -13.51 -13.13 16.87
C ILE A 477 -13.83 -14.40 17.66
N ILE A 478 -13.06 -14.67 18.71
CA ILE A 478 -13.26 -15.85 19.56
C ILE A 478 -14.63 -15.81 20.25
N ARG A 479 -15.06 -14.63 20.73
CA ARG A 479 -16.32 -14.45 21.46
C ARG A 479 -17.56 -14.34 20.58
N LYS A 480 -17.54 -13.46 19.56
CA LYS A 480 -18.70 -13.08 18.73
C LYS A 480 -18.71 -13.78 17.36
N ARG A 481 -17.57 -14.28 16.87
CA ARG A 481 -17.42 -14.88 15.53
C ARG A 481 -17.99 -14.02 14.39
N SER A 482 -17.85 -12.70 14.49
CA SER A 482 -18.34 -11.77 13.47
C SER A 482 -17.50 -11.90 12.18
N LEU A 483 -18.11 -11.64 11.03
CA LEU A 483 -17.36 -11.60 9.75
C LEU A 483 -16.44 -10.39 9.70
N GLU A 484 -16.90 -9.27 10.25
CA GLU A 484 -16.21 -7.98 10.14
C GLU A 484 -14.91 -7.99 10.93
N ASP A 485 -14.89 -8.56 12.13
CA ASP A 485 -13.66 -8.72 12.91
C ASP A 485 -12.64 -9.61 12.17
N SER A 486 -13.09 -10.67 11.48
CA SER A 486 -12.22 -11.52 10.65
C SER A 486 -11.59 -10.76 9.48
N ILE A 487 -12.33 -9.83 8.87
CA ILE A 487 -11.82 -8.97 7.79
C ILE A 487 -10.78 -7.99 8.34
N LEU A 488 -11.06 -7.36 9.48
CA LEU A 488 -10.13 -6.45 10.14
C LEU A 488 -8.84 -7.16 10.56
N LEU A 489 -8.93 -8.39 11.08
CA LEU A 489 -7.75 -9.19 11.41
C LEU A 489 -6.95 -9.56 10.15
N SER A 490 -7.62 -9.96 9.07
CA SER A 490 -6.97 -10.26 7.79
C SER A 490 -6.22 -9.04 7.24
N LEU A 491 -6.85 -7.86 7.28
CA LEU A 491 -6.22 -6.60 6.88
C LEU A 491 -5.03 -6.24 7.79
N TRP A 492 -5.17 -6.41 9.10
CA TRP A 492 -4.07 -6.21 10.06
C TRP A 492 -2.87 -7.13 9.75
N VAL A 493 -3.12 -8.41 9.44
CA VAL A 493 -2.06 -9.37 9.07
C VAL A 493 -1.39 -8.95 7.76
N THR A 494 -2.15 -8.55 6.74
CA THR A 494 -1.59 -8.05 5.47
C THR A 494 -0.69 -6.85 5.70
N ILE A 495 -1.16 -5.86 6.45
CA ILE A 495 -0.36 -4.66 6.76
C ILE A 495 0.89 -5.04 7.56
N THR A 496 0.76 -5.93 8.54
CA THR A 496 1.89 -6.38 9.38
C THR A 496 2.96 -7.07 8.55
N ILE A 497 2.58 -8.06 7.73
CA ILE A 497 3.53 -8.83 6.93
C ILE A 497 4.24 -7.95 5.93
N PHE A 498 3.53 -7.06 5.25
CA PHE A 498 4.17 -6.12 4.32
C PHE A 498 5.22 -5.26 5.03
N ASN A 499 4.88 -4.74 6.21
CA ASN A 499 5.71 -3.83 6.98
C ASN A 499 6.83 -4.50 7.80
N PHE A 500 6.90 -5.83 7.81
CA PHE A 500 8.11 -6.54 8.29
C PHE A 500 9.28 -6.45 7.31
N PHE A 501 8.98 -6.20 6.03
CA PHE A 501 9.97 -6.17 4.94
C PHE A 501 10.09 -4.80 4.24
N ASN A 502 9.26 -3.82 4.63
CA ASN A 502 9.25 -2.44 4.17
C ASN A 502 8.79 -1.50 5.29
N SER A 503 8.91 -0.18 5.08
CA SER A 503 8.35 0.82 5.99
C SER A 503 7.30 1.69 5.29
N GLY A 504 6.04 1.31 5.39
CA GLY A 504 4.90 2.05 4.81
C GLY A 504 4.43 3.24 5.65
N LEU A 505 5.27 3.76 6.56
CA LEU A 505 4.89 4.79 7.52
C LEU A 505 4.50 6.12 6.87
N PHE A 506 4.98 6.43 5.67
CA PHE A 506 4.68 7.71 5.00
C PHE A 506 3.65 7.58 3.86
N LEU A 507 2.68 6.67 4.02
CA LEU A 507 1.59 6.43 3.07
C LEU A 507 0.24 6.83 3.68
N GLY A 508 -0.54 7.64 2.96
CA GLY A 508 -1.83 8.13 3.49
C GLY A 508 -2.84 7.02 3.77
N PHE A 509 -2.92 6.03 2.88
CA PHE A 509 -3.87 4.91 3.04
C PHE A 509 -3.55 4.03 4.25
N PHE A 510 -2.30 3.96 4.70
CA PHE A 510 -1.91 3.21 5.89
C PHE A 510 -2.66 3.75 7.12
N PHE A 511 -2.67 5.08 7.33
CA PHE A 511 -3.36 5.72 8.45
C PHE A 511 -4.89 5.63 8.37
N VAL A 512 -5.45 5.63 7.15
CA VAL A 512 -6.88 5.36 6.96
C VAL A 512 -7.22 3.93 7.40
N PHE A 513 -6.39 2.95 7.06
CA PHE A 513 -6.57 1.59 7.54
C PHE A 513 -6.36 1.46 9.05
N LEU A 514 -5.39 2.17 9.65
CA LEU A 514 -5.25 2.24 11.11
C LEU A 514 -6.54 2.72 11.78
N ALA A 515 -7.18 3.75 11.21
CA ALA A 515 -8.45 4.25 11.72
C ALA A 515 -9.58 3.22 11.60
N CYS A 516 -9.63 2.46 10.50
CA CYS A 516 -10.60 1.38 10.32
C CYS A 516 -10.41 0.23 11.33
N LEU A 517 -9.18 -0.10 11.74
CA LEU A 517 -8.94 -1.13 12.77
C LEU A 517 -9.60 -0.79 14.11
N MET A 518 -9.80 0.51 14.38
CA MET A 518 -10.41 1.00 15.60
C MET A 518 -11.94 0.91 15.63
N LEU A 519 -12.59 0.46 14.55
CA LEU A 519 -14.05 0.28 14.52
C LEU A 519 -14.56 -0.68 15.59
N THR A 520 -13.74 -1.67 15.95
CA THR A 520 -14.09 -2.65 16.98
C THR A 520 -14.25 -2.06 18.39
N PHE A 521 -13.79 -0.84 18.62
CA PHE A 521 -13.88 -0.18 19.92
C PHE A 521 -15.14 0.70 20.08
N TYR A 522 -15.92 0.89 19.02
CA TYR A 522 -17.17 1.67 19.07
C TYR A 522 -18.41 0.84 19.42
N ASP A 523 -18.35 -0.50 19.34
CA ASP A 523 -19.50 -1.38 19.63
C ASP A 523 -19.80 -1.54 21.14
N HIS A 524 -19.42 -0.55 21.94
CA HIS A 524 -19.68 -0.48 23.38
C HIS A 524 -20.48 0.79 23.71
N GLU A 525 -21.62 0.95 23.04
CA GLU A 525 -22.80 1.65 23.59
C GLU A 525 -24.06 0.84 23.28
#